data_AF-A0A953E699-F1
#
_entry.id   AF-A0A953E699-F1
#
_cell.length_a   1.000
_cell.length_b   1.000
_cell.length_c   1.000
_cell.angle_alpha   90.00
_cell.angle_beta   90.00
_cell.angle_gamma   90.00
#
_symmetry.space_group_name_H-M   'P 1'
#
loop_
_entity.id
_entity.type
_entity.pdbx_description
1 polymer ?
#
loop_
_entity_poly.entity_id
_entity_poly.type
_entity_poly.pdbx_seq_one_letter_code
_entity_poly.pdbx_strand_id
1 'polypeptide(L)' 'RSGFTAWGVELARQVGLTLIGRCKGKRFVALSGEERIIFDADLRYVEEESARHWRKNSREASDAAE' A
#
# COMPACT_ATOMS: atom_id res chain seq x y z
N ARG A 1 -5.89 3.87 -11.26
CA ARG A 1 -4.58 4.56 -11.32
C ARG A 1 -4.05 4.64 -9.89
N SER A 2 -3.16 3.73 -9.50
CA SER A 2 -2.53 3.71 -8.16
C SER A 2 -1.06 3.28 -8.26
N GLY A 3 -0.48 3.45 -9.45
CA GLY A 3 0.94 3.24 -9.70
C GLY A 3 1.65 4.59 -9.61
N PHE A 4 2.73 4.61 -8.86
CA PHE A 4 3.72 5.68 -8.86
C PHE A 4 4.58 5.59 -10.13
N THR A 5 5.09 6.73 -10.59
CA THR A 5 6.10 6.76 -11.65
C THR A 5 7.48 6.56 -11.04
N ALA A 6 8.41 5.99 -11.80
CA ALA A 6 9.80 5.85 -11.37
C ALA A 6 10.39 7.20 -10.91
N TRP A 7 10.11 8.25 -11.68
CA TRP A 7 10.54 9.62 -11.38
C TRP A 7 9.99 10.16 -10.05
N GLY A 8 8.72 9.89 -9.73
CA GLY A 8 8.14 10.33 -8.44
C GLY A 8 8.76 9.64 -7.24
N VAL A 9 9.11 8.35 -7.37
CA VAL A 9 9.84 7.61 -6.33
C VAL A 9 11.27 8.14 -6.19
N GLU A 10 11.93 8.42 -7.30
CA GLU A 10 13.29 8.97 -7.32
C GLU A 10 13.34 10.35 -6.65
N LEU A 11 12.41 11.25 -6.97
CA LEU A 11 12.30 12.56 -6.32
C LEU A 11 12.08 12.43 -4.82
N ALA A 12 11.18 11.53 -4.39
CA ALA A 12 10.92 11.31 -2.96
C ALA A 12 12.17 10.86 -2.20
N ARG A 13 13.02 10.04 -2.82
CA ARG A 13 14.31 9.64 -2.23
C ARG A 13 15.29 10.80 -2.15
N GLN A 14 15.39 11.60 -3.21
CA GLN A 14 16.31 12.75 -3.28
C GLN A 14 16.01 13.80 -2.20
N VAL A 15 14.73 14.08 -1.96
CA VAL A 15 14.31 15.11 -0.98
C VAL A 15 14.11 14.56 0.43
N GLY A 16 14.33 13.25 0.64
CA GLY A 16 14.13 12.62 1.95
C GLY A 16 12.67 12.52 2.38
N LEU A 17 11.72 12.45 1.43
CA LEU A 17 10.30 12.28 1.71
C LEU A 17 9.97 10.80 1.97
N THR A 18 9.11 10.52 2.96
CA THR A 18 8.50 9.20 3.09
C THR A 18 7.37 9.06 2.08
N LEU A 19 7.50 8.08 1.18
CA LEU A 19 6.51 7.80 0.14
C LEU A 19 5.98 6.39 0.35
N ILE A 20 4.67 6.28 0.54
CA ILE A 20 3.96 5.01 0.60
C ILE A 20 3.03 4.87 -0.60
N GLY A 21 2.81 3.64 -1.05
CA GLY A 21 1.91 3.34 -2.16
C GLY A 21 1.28 1.97 -2.05
N ARG A 22 0.38 1.66 -3.00
CA ARG A 22 -0.37 0.40 -3.03
C ARG A 22 -1.08 0.06 -1.71
N CYS A 23 -1.53 1.07 -0.98
CA CYS A 23 -2.26 0.87 0.27
C CYS A 23 -3.57 0.10 0.00
N LYS A 24 -3.76 -1.00 0.71
CA LYS A 24 -4.95 -1.86 0.65
C LYS A 24 -5.16 -2.53 2.01
N GLY A 25 -6.23 -2.20 2.71
CA GLY A 25 -6.49 -2.70 4.07
C GLY A 25 -5.27 -2.54 4.99
N LYS A 26 -4.80 -3.67 5.52
CA LYS A 26 -3.63 -3.77 6.44
C LYS A 26 -2.27 -3.72 5.75
N ARG A 27 -2.22 -3.52 4.43
CA ARG A 27 -1.03 -3.67 3.60
C ARG A 27 -0.72 -2.37 2.87
N PHE A 28 0.55 -2.04 2.78
CA PHE A 28 1.07 -0.96 1.96
C PHE A 28 2.51 -1.28 1.54
N VAL A 29 3.07 -0.47 0.64
CA VAL A 29 4.47 -0.55 0.23
C VAL A 29 5.16 0.77 0.56
N ALA A 30 6.22 0.72 1.36
CA ALA A 30 7.12 1.85 1.53
C ALA A 30 8.07 1.94 0.32
N LEU A 31 8.06 3.08 -0.36
CA LEU A 31 8.85 3.33 -1.58
C LEU A 31 10.09 4.18 -1.30
N SER A 32 10.02 4.99 -0.25
CA SER A 32 11.08 5.82 0.31
C SER A 32 10.78 6.09 1.78
N GLY A 33 11.81 6.24 2.63
CA GLY A 33 11.65 6.68 4.01
C GLY A 33 11.06 5.65 4.96
N GLU A 34 11.28 4.35 4.71
CA GLU A 34 10.79 3.25 5.54
C GLU A 34 11.35 3.30 6.96
N GLU A 35 12.59 3.79 7.12
CA GLU A 35 13.25 3.95 8.41
C GLU A 35 12.52 4.89 9.38
N ARG A 36 11.60 5.71 8.87
CA ARG A 36 10.75 6.61 9.66
C ARG A 36 9.40 6.00 10.04
N ILE A 37 9.12 4.76 9.62
CA ILE A 37 7.85 4.08 9.87
C ILE A 37 8.00 3.19 11.11
N ILE A 38 7.16 3.46 12.11
CA ILE A 38 7.03 2.60 13.30
C ILE A 38 5.86 1.64 13.04
N PHE A 39 6.13 0.34 13.11
CA PHE A 39 5.14 -0.73 12.90
C PHE A 39 4.61 -1.26 14.25
N ASP A 40 3.87 -0.43 14.96
CA ASP A 40 3.30 -0.73 16.29
C ASP A 40 1.82 -1.14 16.24
N ALA A 41 1.20 -1.12 15.05
CA ALA A 41 -0.19 -1.49 14.86
C ALA A 41 -0.43 -3.00 15.07
N ASP A 42 -1.34 -3.35 15.98
CA ASP A 42 -1.82 -4.72 16.15
C ASP A 42 -2.83 -5.09 15.06
N LEU A 43 -2.35 -5.82 14.06
CA LEU A 43 -3.13 -6.21 12.89
C LEU A 43 -4.33 -7.12 13.22
N ARG A 44 -4.41 -7.71 14.42
CA ARG A 44 -5.57 -8.53 14.85
C ARG A 44 -6.84 -7.70 15.00
N TYR A 45 -6.70 -6.42 15.36
CA TYR A 45 -7.84 -5.52 15.59
C TYR A 45 -8.17 -4.62 14.40
N VAL A 46 -7.36 -4.65 13.35
CA VAL A 46 -7.68 -3.93 12.12
C VAL A 46 -8.71 -4.75 11.34
N GLU A 47 -9.74 -4.11 10.80
CA GLU A 47 -10.75 -4.81 10.00
C GLU A 47 -10.19 -5.18 8.60
N GLU A 48 -10.72 -6.27 8.05
CA GLU A 48 -10.46 -6.65 6.65
C GLU A 48 -11.15 -5.66 5.70
N GLU A 49 -10.53 -5.41 4.54
CA GLU A 49 -11.13 -4.53 3.56
C GLU A 49 -12.34 -5.20 2.90
N SER A 50 -13.51 -4.55 2.98
CA SER A 50 -14.74 -5.02 2.34
C SER A 50 -14.56 -5.28 0.84
N ALA A 51 -15.14 -6.39 0.35
CA ALA A 51 -15.14 -6.76 -1.07
C ALA A 51 -15.67 -5.66 -2.01
N ARG A 52 -16.53 -4.76 -1.50
CA ARG A 52 -17.03 -3.60 -2.26
C ARG A 52 -15.91 -2.64 -2.68
N HIS A 53 -14.82 -2.59 -1.93
CA HIS A 53 -13.68 -1.72 -2.21
C HIS A 53 -12.61 -2.41 -3.08
N TRP A 54 -12.75 -3.71 -3.35
CA TRP A 54 -11.83 -4.42 -4.21
C TRP A 54 -11.99 -3.98 -5.65
N ARG A 55 -10.85 -3.67 -6.27
CA ARG A 55 -10.82 -3.43 -7.71
C ARG A 55 -10.91 -4.78 -8.44
N LYS A 56 -11.60 -4.79 -9.59
CA LYS A 56 -11.82 -5.97 -10.43
C LYS A 56 -10.55 -6.78 -10.77
N ASN A 57 -9.39 -6.13 -10.83
CA ASN A 57 -8.09 -6.76 -11.10
C ASN A 57 -7.20 -6.82 -9.84
N SER A 58 -7.78 -7.13 -8.69
CA SER A 58 -7.03 -7.35 -7.45
C SER A 58 -7.01 -8.84 -7.12
N ARG A 59 -5.97 -9.32 -6.42
CA ARG A 59 -5.83 -10.75 -6.07
C ARG A 59 -7.06 -11.27 -5.35
N GLU A 60 -7.59 -10.52 -4.40
CA GLU A 60 -8.76 -10.89 -3.62
C GLU A 60 -10.02 -11.06 -4.49
N ALA A 61 -10.14 -10.27 -5.56
CA ALA A 61 -11.23 -10.43 -6.53
C ALA A 61 -11.02 -11.62 -7.47
N SER A 62 -9.77 -12.01 -7.75
CA SER A 62 -9.42 -13.21 -8.50
C SER A 62 -9.64 -14.48 -7.67
N ASP A 63 -9.15 -14.49 -6.43
CA ASP A 63 -9.25 -15.60 -5.49
C ASP A 63 -10.71 -15.90 -5.08
N ALA A 64 -11.60 -14.90 -5.11
CA ALA A 64 -13.03 -15.07 -4.85
C ALA A 64 -13.85 -15.49 -6.08
N ALA A 65 -13.27 -15.42 -7.27
CA ALA A 65 -13.92 -15.81 -8.53
C ALA A 65 -13.53 -17.23 -8.98
N GLU A 66 -12.55 -17.83 -8.31
CA GLU A 66 -12.15 -19.23 -8.39
C GLU A 66 -12.92 -20.06 -7.35
#